data_AF-A0A8J4WN76-F1
#
_entry.id   AF-A0A8J4WN76-F1
#
_cell.length_a   1.000
_cell.length_b   1.000
_cell.length_c   1.000
_cell.angle_alpha   90.00
_cell.angle_beta   90.00
_cell.angle_gamma   90.00
#
_symmetry.space_group_name_H-M   'P 1'
#
loop_
_entity.id
_entity.type
_entity.pdbx_description
1 polymer ?
#
loop_
_entity_poly.entity_id
_entity_poly.type
_entity_poly.pdbx_seq_one_letter_code
_entity_poly.pdbx_strand_id
1 'polypeptide(L)'
;MLAGWPTMIPSTAIPSLSVSSSWKILGVSLDRKSRIPTIARQDASRMLQQLNQALLKPQQHVEILRSPLIPRLFHQLTLGVVHKKTLKSIDSAVKSVIRKSLRPPNDTSNAFFHSAINVRGMGIPHLQSRIHLNRKLRTDRHLANQNQLLHWALRHSSGQPFHRLVLKTTIVGGEVISVKEQTEVARKNSLWNTLDGTCLRDTPTVPQSHNYFVIQKTFFQLPSSARLNYVRESSQRKVGEVGVDLQRTPS
;
A
#
# COMPACT_ATOMS: atom_id res chain seq x y z
N MET A 1 31.96 25.08 -7.11
CA MET A 1 33.10 24.16 -7.26
C MET A 1 32.62 22.72 -7.11
N LEU A 2 32.65 21.94 -8.20
CA LEU A 2 32.29 20.52 -8.27
C LEU A 2 33.53 19.65 -8.00
N ALA A 3 34.23 19.87 -6.89
CA ALA A 3 35.44 19.12 -6.57
C ALA A 3 35.05 17.81 -5.84
N GLY A 4 35.16 16.67 -6.52
CA GLY A 4 35.04 15.34 -5.90
C GLY A 4 34.11 14.32 -6.58
N TRP A 5 33.55 14.63 -7.76
CA TRP A 5 32.83 13.61 -8.55
C TRP A 5 33.82 12.81 -9.41
N PRO A 6 33.68 11.49 -9.55
CA PRO A 6 34.13 10.84 -10.77
C PRO A 6 33.20 11.32 -11.90
N THR A 7 33.63 12.36 -12.63
CA THR A 7 33.01 12.79 -13.89
C THR A 7 33.16 11.74 -15.00
N MET A 8 33.91 10.67 -14.71
CA MET A 8 34.17 9.55 -15.58
C MET A 8 33.72 8.25 -14.90
N ILE A 9 32.69 7.62 -15.48
CA ILE A 9 32.57 6.15 -15.52
C ILE A 9 33.73 5.68 -16.42
N PRO A 10 34.32 4.47 -16.34
CA PRO A 10 35.67 4.16 -16.85
C PRO A 10 35.89 4.19 -18.39
N SER A 11 35.25 5.12 -19.10
CA SER A 11 35.63 5.75 -20.38
C SER A 11 34.62 6.80 -20.90
N THR A 12 33.55 7.16 -20.17
CA THR A 12 32.49 8.05 -20.69
C THR A 12 32.23 9.27 -19.80
N ALA A 13 32.24 10.45 -20.42
CA ALA A 13 31.82 11.70 -19.78
C ALA A 13 30.31 11.67 -19.55
N ILE A 14 29.88 11.98 -18.34
CA ILE A 14 28.45 12.06 -18.00
C ILE A 14 27.85 13.28 -18.73
N PRO A 15 26.85 13.09 -19.63
CA PRO A 15 26.29 14.20 -20.39
C PRO A 15 25.56 15.18 -19.47
N SER A 16 25.64 16.47 -19.79
CA SER A 16 24.86 17.49 -19.09
C SER A 16 23.38 17.35 -19.47
N LEU A 17 22.50 17.29 -18.47
CA LEU A 17 21.07 17.16 -18.68
C LEU A 17 20.42 18.53 -18.96
N SER A 18 19.64 18.61 -20.04
CA SER A 18 18.81 19.77 -20.35
C SER A 18 17.66 19.93 -19.34
N VAL A 19 17.04 21.12 -19.27
CA VAL A 19 15.97 21.42 -18.29
C VAL A 19 14.74 20.54 -18.46
N SER A 20 14.45 20.09 -19.69
CA SER A 20 13.32 19.22 -20.04
C SER A 20 13.70 17.74 -20.17
N SER A 21 14.96 17.39 -19.91
CA SER A 21 15.40 16.01 -20.04
C SER A 21 14.75 15.13 -18.97
N SER A 22 14.13 14.05 -19.43
CA SER A 22 13.65 12.96 -18.59
C SER A 22 14.39 11.69 -18.96
N TRP A 23 14.65 10.84 -17.97
CA TRP A 23 15.31 9.55 -18.19
C TRP A 23 14.58 8.46 -17.40
N LYS A 24 14.73 7.22 -17.86
CA LYS A 24 14.02 6.08 -17.29
C LYS A 24 14.98 5.20 -16.51
N ILE A 25 14.73 5.05 -15.21
CA ILE A 25 15.48 4.14 -14.33
C ILE A 25 14.52 3.09 -13.78
N LEU A 26 14.82 1.80 -14.01
CA LEU A 26 14.04 0.68 -13.47
C LEU A 26 12.53 0.81 -13.75
N GLY A 27 12.17 1.28 -14.95
CA GLY A 27 10.78 1.48 -15.35
C GLY A 27 10.14 2.80 -14.89
N VAL A 28 10.86 3.66 -14.16
CA VAL A 28 10.36 4.94 -13.65
C VAL A 28 10.98 6.09 -14.44
N SER A 29 10.14 6.90 -15.08
CA SER A 29 10.57 8.15 -15.72
C SER A 29 10.79 9.22 -14.66
N LEU A 30 12.01 9.75 -14.60
CA LEU A 30 12.44 10.80 -13.68
C LEU A 30 12.79 12.05 -14.47
N ASP A 31 12.43 13.19 -13.92
CA ASP A 31 12.86 14.52 -14.39
C ASP A 31 14.23 14.89 -13.78
N ARG A 32 14.90 15.95 -14.26
CA ARG A 32 16.19 16.48 -13.77
C ARG A 32 16.30 16.56 -12.25
N LYS A 33 15.19 16.87 -11.57
CA LYS A 33 15.13 16.96 -10.09
C LYS A 33 14.77 15.64 -9.40
N SER A 34 14.89 14.51 -10.10
CA SER A 34 14.43 13.18 -9.67
C SER A 34 12.95 13.16 -9.24
N ARG A 35 12.17 14.10 -9.78
CA ARG A 35 10.73 14.17 -9.56
C ARG A 35 10.07 13.18 -10.47
N ILE A 36 9.04 12.52 -9.96
CA ILE A 36 8.14 11.78 -10.84
C ILE A 36 7.21 12.82 -11.43
N PRO A 37 7.21 13.00 -12.75
CA PRO A 37 6.29 13.92 -13.40
C PRO A 37 4.84 13.54 -13.06
N THR A 38 3.90 14.45 -13.32
CA THR A 38 2.43 14.29 -13.11
C THR A 38 1.85 12.97 -13.64
N ILE A 39 2.61 12.26 -14.49
CA ILE A 39 2.40 10.90 -15.00
C ILE A 39 1.93 9.92 -13.92
N ALA A 40 2.59 9.78 -12.76
CA ALA A 40 2.16 8.75 -11.78
C ALA A 40 0.76 9.02 -11.21
N ARG A 41 0.36 10.29 -11.11
CA ARG A 41 -1.01 10.66 -10.72
C ARG A 41 -1.99 10.34 -11.85
N GLN A 42 -1.63 10.67 -13.08
CA GLN A 42 -2.44 10.40 -14.27
C GLN A 42 -2.63 8.90 -14.48
N ASP A 43 -1.58 8.10 -14.36
CA ASP A 43 -1.59 6.65 -14.41
C ASP A 43 -2.51 6.08 -13.34
N ALA A 44 -2.36 6.53 -12.08
CA ALA A 44 -3.26 6.12 -11.00
C ALA A 44 -4.72 6.48 -11.32
N SER A 45 -5.00 7.69 -11.82
CA SER A 45 -6.36 8.08 -12.19
C SER A 45 -6.92 7.24 -13.34
N ARG A 46 -6.12 6.93 -14.36
CA ARG A 46 -6.50 6.09 -15.49
C ARG A 46 -6.83 4.67 -15.03
N MET A 47 -5.97 4.08 -14.20
CA MET A 47 -6.21 2.76 -13.62
C MET A 47 -7.49 2.72 -12.79
N LEU A 48 -7.74 3.75 -11.97
CA LEU A 48 -8.95 3.87 -11.17
C LEU A 48 -10.21 4.09 -12.02
N GLN A 49 -10.10 4.84 -13.13
CA GLN A 49 -11.20 5.02 -14.08
C GLN A 49 -11.54 3.71 -14.80
N GLN A 50 -10.53 2.98 -15.28
CA GLN A 50 -10.71 1.67 -15.90
C GLN A 50 -11.38 0.68 -14.93
N LEU A 51 -10.93 0.67 -13.68
CA LEU A 51 -11.53 -0.16 -12.63
C LEU A 51 -12.99 0.23 -12.35
N ASN A 52 -13.34 1.51 -12.42
CA ASN A 52 -14.72 1.97 -12.27
C ASN A 52 -15.63 1.63 -13.46
N GLN A 53 -15.08 1.53 -14.67
CA GLN A 53 -15.83 1.20 -15.88
C GLN A 53 -16.06 -0.31 -16.03
N ALA A 54 -15.19 -1.13 -15.43
CA ALA A 54 -15.30 -2.56 -15.49
C ALA A 54 -16.53 -3.07 -14.72
N LEU A 55 -17.31 -3.96 -15.35
CA LEU A 55 -18.42 -4.68 -14.72
C LEU A 55 -17.88 -5.75 -13.77
N LEU A 56 -17.61 -5.36 -12.53
CA LEU A 56 -17.02 -6.23 -11.51
C LEU A 56 -17.89 -6.28 -10.26
N LYS A 57 -17.82 -7.39 -9.53
CA LYS A 57 -18.44 -7.48 -8.20
C LYS A 57 -17.71 -6.55 -7.22
N PRO A 58 -18.39 -5.87 -6.27
CA PRO A 58 -17.74 -4.96 -5.32
C PRO A 58 -16.58 -5.59 -4.54
N GLN A 59 -16.72 -6.87 -4.19
CA GLN A 59 -15.66 -7.65 -3.52
C GLN A 59 -14.40 -7.78 -4.40
N GLN A 60 -14.57 -8.05 -5.70
CA GLN A 60 -13.46 -8.12 -6.66
C GLN A 60 -12.81 -6.74 -6.85
N HIS A 61 -13.61 -5.67 -6.80
CA HIS A 61 -13.13 -4.30 -6.91
C HIS A 61 -12.12 -3.94 -5.81
N VAL A 62 -12.48 -4.25 -4.57
CA VAL A 62 -11.62 -4.05 -3.40
C VAL A 62 -10.37 -4.92 -3.47
N GLU A 63 -10.50 -6.18 -3.91
CA GLU A 63 -9.36 -7.10 -4.03
C GLU A 63 -8.35 -6.64 -5.09
N ILE A 64 -8.84 -6.16 -6.24
CA ILE A 64 -7.99 -5.60 -7.32
C ILE A 64 -7.32 -4.30 -6.86
N LEU A 65 -8.01 -3.46 -6.09
CA LEU A 65 -7.39 -2.27 -5.51
C LEU A 65 -6.24 -2.64 -4.57
N ARG A 66 -6.49 -3.61 -3.68
CA ARG A 66 -5.56 -4.00 -2.62
C ARG A 66 -4.32 -4.74 -3.12
N SER A 67 -4.50 -5.71 -4.02
CA SER A 67 -3.45 -6.69 -4.36
C SER A 67 -2.60 -6.28 -5.59
N PRO A 68 -3.19 -5.96 -6.76
CA PRO A 68 -2.41 -5.51 -7.92
C PRO A 68 -2.30 -3.98 -8.08
N LEU A 69 -3.36 -3.20 -7.88
CA LEU A 69 -3.37 -1.79 -8.30
C LEU A 69 -2.48 -0.90 -7.42
N ILE A 70 -2.72 -0.90 -6.11
CA ILE A 70 -1.97 -0.06 -5.17
C ILE A 70 -0.49 -0.48 -5.10
N PRO A 71 -0.14 -1.78 -5.00
CA PRO A 71 1.26 -2.19 -4.96
C PRO A 71 2.06 -1.83 -6.22
N ARG A 72 1.42 -1.80 -7.40
CA ARG A 72 2.06 -1.33 -8.64
C ARG A 72 2.57 0.11 -8.55
N LEU A 73 1.86 0.96 -7.80
CA LEU A 73 2.26 2.36 -7.57
C LEU A 73 3.41 2.49 -6.55
N PHE A 74 3.62 1.51 -5.68
CA PHE A 74 4.64 1.63 -4.63
C PHE A 74 6.05 1.78 -5.19
N HIS A 75 6.41 0.99 -6.19
CA HIS A 75 7.75 1.05 -6.78
C HIS A 75 8.03 2.44 -7.33
N GLN A 76 7.15 2.92 -8.21
CA GLN A 76 7.26 4.25 -8.81
C GLN A 76 7.35 5.32 -7.72
N LEU A 77 6.36 5.40 -6.83
CA LEU A 77 6.26 6.47 -5.84
C LEU A 77 7.36 6.42 -4.76
N THR A 78 7.91 5.25 -4.45
CA THR A 78 9.03 5.10 -3.51
C THR A 78 10.33 5.58 -4.13
N LEU A 79 10.56 5.30 -5.42
CA LEU A 79 11.81 5.63 -6.09
C LEU A 79 12.01 7.12 -6.32
N GLY A 80 10.95 7.86 -6.66
CA GLY A 80 11.08 9.28 -7.00
C GLY A 80 10.49 10.24 -5.97
N VAL A 81 10.74 11.53 -6.20
CA VAL A 81 10.33 12.64 -5.31
C VAL A 81 8.88 13.00 -5.60
N VAL A 82 7.98 12.69 -4.66
CA VAL A 82 6.53 12.99 -4.74
C VAL A 82 6.07 13.77 -3.52
N HIS A 83 5.28 14.82 -3.75
CA HIS A 83 4.70 15.63 -2.69
C HIS A 83 3.61 14.89 -1.90
N LYS A 84 3.54 15.18 -0.59
CA LYS A 84 2.49 14.65 0.31
C LYS A 84 1.07 14.92 -0.21
N LYS A 85 0.82 16.11 -0.78
CA LYS A 85 -0.49 16.48 -1.37
C LYS A 85 -0.90 15.52 -2.48
N THR A 86 0.04 15.12 -3.34
CA THR A 86 -0.21 14.18 -4.43
C THR A 86 -0.58 12.80 -3.89
N LEU A 87 0.17 12.28 -2.90
CA LEU A 87 -0.13 11.00 -2.26
C LEU A 87 -1.52 11.01 -1.60
N LYS A 88 -1.82 12.06 -0.83
CA LYS A 88 -3.14 12.25 -0.19
C LYS A 88 -4.26 12.28 -1.22
N SER A 89 -4.04 12.92 -2.37
CA SER A 89 -5.06 12.97 -3.42
C SER A 89 -5.28 11.62 -4.09
N ILE A 90 -4.23 10.80 -4.28
CA ILE A 90 -4.41 9.43 -4.77
C ILE A 90 -5.16 8.59 -3.73
N ASP A 91 -4.80 8.69 -2.44
CA ASP A 91 -5.53 8.00 -1.35
C ASP A 91 -7.02 8.42 -1.32
N SER A 92 -7.33 9.71 -1.50
CA SER A 92 -8.71 10.18 -1.59
C SER A 92 -9.44 9.65 -2.82
N ALA A 93 -8.77 9.55 -3.98
CA ALA A 93 -9.35 8.99 -5.19
C ALA A 93 -9.67 7.50 -5.02
N VAL A 94 -8.75 6.72 -4.43
CA VAL A 94 -8.98 5.31 -4.07
C VAL A 94 -10.21 5.16 -3.18
N LYS A 95 -10.34 5.98 -2.13
CA LYS A 95 -11.52 5.96 -1.24
C LYS A 95 -12.81 6.30 -1.97
N SER A 96 -12.78 7.27 -2.87
CA SER A 96 -13.96 7.64 -3.67
C SER A 96 -14.44 6.48 -4.55
N VAL A 97 -13.50 5.77 -5.18
CA VAL A 97 -13.77 4.58 -6.00
C VAL A 97 -14.41 3.47 -5.16
N ILE A 98 -13.87 3.20 -3.97
CA ILE A 98 -14.42 2.18 -3.06
C ILE A 98 -15.82 2.58 -2.58
N ARG A 99 -16.00 3.84 -2.18
CA ARG A 99 -17.32 4.32 -1.75
C ARG A 99 -18.36 4.21 -2.87
N LYS A 100 -17.96 4.46 -4.11
CA LYS A 100 -18.85 4.30 -5.28
C LYS A 100 -19.22 2.84 -5.53
N SER A 101 -18.27 1.92 -5.41
CA SER A 101 -18.48 0.49 -5.68
C SER A 101 -19.23 -0.23 -4.56
N LEU A 102 -18.82 -0.05 -3.31
CA LEU A 102 -19.38 -0.74 -2.14
C LEU A 102 -20.61 -0.04 -1.56
N ARG A 103 -20.77 1.28 -1.80
CA ARG A 103 -21.80 2.14 -1.21
C ARG A 103 -21.91 1.96 0.32
N PRO A 104 -20.80 2.07 1.07
CA PRO A 104 -20.86 1.99 2.52
C PRO A 104 -21.61 3.22 3.09
N PRO A 105 -22.16 3.15 4.30
CA PRO A 105 -22.77 4.30 4.96
C PRO A 105 -21.85 5.52 4.99
N ASN A 106 -22.42 6.73 4.88
CA ASN A 106 -21.63 7.96 4.86
C ASN A 106 -20.77 8.15 6.12
N ASP A 107 -21.21 7.59 7.25
CA ASP A 107 -20.54 7.65 8.55
C ASP A 107 -19.35 6.69 8.68
N THR A 108 -19.07 5.88 7.66
CA THR A 108 -17.96 4.91 7.68
C THR A 108 -16.62 5.62 7.89
N SER A 109 -15.96 5.26 8.99
CA SER A 109 -14.69 5.88 9.38
C SER A 109 -13.58 5.70 8.33
N ASN A 110 -12.72 6.70 8.19
CA ASN A 110 -11.55 6.58 7.30
C ASN A 110 -10.57 5.49 7.77
N ALA A 111 -10.56 5.18 9.07
CA ALA A 111 -9.74 4.14 9.65
C ALA A 111 -10.14 2.75 9.11
N PHE A 112 -11.44 2.50 8.93
CA PHE A 112 -11.96 1.23 8.41
C PHE A 112 -11.33 0.82 7.07
N PHE A 113 -11.16 1.75 6.12
CA PHE A 113 -10.56 1.44 4.82
C PHE A 113 -9.09 1.01 4.93
N HIS A 114 -8.33 1.65 5.81
CA HIS A 114 -6.88 1.48 5.88
C HIS A 114 -6.39 0.51 6.96
N SER A 115 -7.27 0.12 7.88
CA SER A 115 -6.98 -0.92 8.88
C SER A 115 -6.86 -2.29 8.24
N ALA A 116 -6.02 -3.13 8.82
CA ALA A 116 -5.77 -4.48 8.30
C ALA A 116 -7.01 -5.39 8.47
N ILE A 117 -7.08 -6.42 7.62
CA ILE A 117 -8.22 -7.37 7.53
C ILE A 117 -8.38 -8.17 8.83
N ASN A 118 -7.27 -8.48 9.50
CA ASN A 118 -7.26 -9.15 10.81
C ASN A 118 -7.97 -8.31 11.89
N VAL A 119 -7.99 -6.99 11.76
CA VAL A 119 -8.68 -6.04 12.65
C VAL A 119 -10.02 -5.60 12.07
N ARG A 120 -10.58 -6.36 11.11
CA ARG A 120 -11.89 -6.07 10.48
C ARG A 120 -11.94 -4.78 9.67
N GLY A 121 -10.78 -4.28 9.26
CA GLY A 121 -10.70 -3.26 8.23
C GLY A 121 -10.68 -3.85 6.82
N MET A 122 -10.62 -2.98 5.82
CA MET A 122 -10.60 -3.36 4.41
C MET A 122 -9.20 -3.72 3.89
N GLY A 123 -8.15 -3.45 4.66
CA GLY A 123 -6.77 -3.82 4.33
C GLY A 123 -6.13 -3.00 3.21
N ILE A 124 -6.66 -1.80 2.92
CA ILE A 124 -6.18 -0.99 1.81
C ILE A 124 -4.98 -0.16 2.24
N PRO A 125 -3.79 -0.36 1.64
CA PRO A 125 -2.61 0.35 2.07
C PRO A 125 -2.76 1.86 1.88
N HIS A 126 -2.52 2.63 2.93
CA HIS A 126 -2.45 4.09 2.84
C HIS A 126 -1.12 4.51 2.23
N LEU A 127 -1.15 5.11 1.04
CA LEU A 127 0.04 5.44 0.24
C LEU A 127 0.96 6.38 1.00
N GLN A 128 0.42 7.43 1.62
CA GLN A 128 1.25 8.43 2.30
C GLN A 128 2.17 7.82 3.38
N SER A 129 1.62 7.02 4.30
CA SER A 129 2.43 6.39 5.35
C SER A 129 3.33 5.31 4.76
N ARG A 130 2.80 4.46 3.86
CA ARG A 130 3.56 3.31 3.36
C ARG A 130 4.75 3.73 2.51
N ILE A 131 4.59 4.73 1.63
CA ILE A 131 5.67 5.25 0.79
C ILE A 131 6.73 5.93 1.65
N HIS A 132 6.32 6.68 2.66
CA HIS A 132 7.27 7.32 3.56
C HIS A 132 8.14 6.27 4.28
N LEU A 133 7.51 5.25 4.88
CA LEU A 133 8.24 4.17 5.54
C LEU A 133 9.14 3.38 4.58
N ASN A 134 8.68 3.11 3.36
CA ASN A 134 9.48 2.45 2.34
C ASN A 134 10.73 3.27 1.97
N ARG A 135 10.59 4.60 1.86
CA ARG A 135 11.71 5.51 1.59
C ARG A 135 12.70 5.56 2.75
N LYS A 136 12.21 5.56 3.99
CA LYS A 136 13.03 5.49 5.20
C LYS A 136 13.84 4.20 5.24
N LEU A 137 13.15 3.05 5.19
CA LEU A 137 13.78 1.72 5.19
C LEU A 137 14.79 1.54 4.03
N ARG A 138 14.53 2.15 2.87
CA ARG A 138 15.46 2.11 1.74
C ARG A 138 16.70 2.96 1.98
N THR A 139 16.53 4.17 2.51
CA THR A 139 17.64 5.06 2.85
C THR A 139 18.49 4.45 3.96
N ASP A 140 17.87 3.89 4.99
CA ASP A 140 18.57 3.22 6.08
C ASP A 140 19.40 2.03 5.57
N ARG A 141 18.84 1.25 4.63
CA ARG A 141 19.60 0.17 3.94
C ARG A 141 20.77 0.70 3.12
N HIS A 142 20.62 1.83 2.44
CA HIS A 142 21.72 2.46 1.70
C HIS A 142 22.81 2.99 2.64
N LEU A 143 22.43 3.50 3.80
CA LEU A 143 23.37 3.96 4.83
C LEU A 143 24.06 2.78 5.54
N ALA A 144 23.39 1.63 5.70
CA ALA A 144 23.99 0.43 6.25
C ALA A 144 24.98 -0.24 5.27
N ASN A 145 24.89 0.05 3.97
CA ASN A 145 25.78 -0.50 2.97
C ASN A 145 27.18 0.16 3.05
N GLN A 146 28.24 -0.62 2.83
CA GLN A 146 29.64 -0.16 2.85
C GLN A 146 30.02 0.69 1.62
N ASN A 147 29.15 0.78 0.61
CA ASN A 147 29.45 1.53 -0.62
C ASN A 147 29.51 3.05 -0.39
N GLN A 148 30.72 3.61 -0.42
CA GLN A 148 31.01 5.03 -0.22
C GLN A 148 30.28 5.96 -1.22
N LEU A 149 30.03 5.50 -2.46
CA LEU A 149 29.30 6.28 -3.47
C LEU A 149 27.85 6.55 -3.05
N LEU A 150 27.20 5.58 -2.40
CA LEU A 150 25.83 5.75 -1.91
C LEU A 150 25.77 6.78 -0.78
N HIS A 151 26.69 6.69 0.17
CA HIS A 151 26.83 7.66 1.27
C HIS A 151 27.03 9.07 0.76
N TRP A 152 27.92 9.23 -0.21
CA TRP A 152 28.18 10.52 -0.81
C TRP A 152 26.97 11.04 -1.62
N ALA A 153 26.29 10.17 -2.38
CA ALA A 153 25.14 10.58 -3.19
C ALA A 153 23.96 11.05 -2.32
N LEU A 154 23.79 10.46 -1.14
CA LEU A 154 22.80 10.88 -0.16
C LEU A 154 23.14 12.23 0.50
N ARG A 155 24.42 12.55 0.69
CA ARG A 155 24.88 13.83 1.25
C ARG A 155 24.87 14.97 0.23
N HIS A 156 24.97 14.64 -1.06
CA HIS A 156 25.03 15.62 -2.14
C HIS A 156 23.78 16.51 -2.22
N SER A 157 23.97 17.77 -2.62
CA SER A 157 22.90 18.78 -2.71
C SER A 157 21.70 18.34 -3.57
N SER A 158 21.95 17.59 -4.65
CA SER A 158 20.89 17.06 -5.52
C SER A 158 19.99 16.02 -4.84
N GLY A 159 20.50 15.31 -3.81
CA GLY A 159 19.75 14.32 -3.03
C GLY A 159 18.96 14.92 -1.86
N GLN A 160 19.25 16.16 -1.46
CA GLN A 160 18.63 16.83 -0.31
C GLN A 160 17.09 16.86 -0.34
N PRO A 161 16.41 17.13 -1.48
CA PRO A 161 14.95 17.08 -1.54
C PRO A 161 14.38 15.70 -1.19
N PHE A 162 15.07 14.62 -1.59
CA PHE A 162 14.67 13.25 -1.25
C PHE A 162 14.94 12.97 0.24
N HIS A 163 16.11 13.37 0.75
CA HIS A 163 16.46 13.20 2.16
C HIS A 163 15.47 13.92 3.10
N ARG A 164 15.05 15.14 2.77
CA ARG A 164 14.00 15.87 3.52
C ARG A 164 12.67 15.12 3.56
N LEU A 165 12.32 14.38 2.51
CA LEU A 165 11.10 13.56 2.49
C LEU A 165 11.22 12.31 3.35
N VAL A 166 12.44 11.79 3.54
CA VAL A 166 12.76 10.63 4.39
C VAL A 166 12.76 11.01 5.87
N LEU A 167 13.31 12.17 6.22
CA LEU A 167 13.35 12.64 7.61
C LEU A 167 12.00 13.10 8.16
N LYS A 168 11.02 13.33 7.28
CA LYS A 168 9.71 13.85 7.69
C LYS A 168 8.99 12.87 8.60
N THR A 169 8.64 13.24 9.82
CA THR A 169 7.90 12.34 10.72
C THR A 169 6.57 11.87 10.11
N THR A 170 6.34 10.55 10.15
CA THR A 170 5.03 9.97 9.86
C THR A 170 4.17 9.95 11.10
N ILE A 171 3.02 10.62 11.04
CA ILE A 171 2.03 10.63 12.11
C ILE A 171 0.79 9.90 11.60
N VAL A 172 0.32 8.90 12.35
CA VAL A 172 -0.96 8.20 12.09
C VAL A 172 -1.67 8.05 13.43
N GLY A 173 -2.94 8.47 13.49
CA GLY A 173 -3.73 8.39 14.72
C GLY A 173 -3.22 9.27 15.88
N GLY A 174 -2.34 10.24 15.61
CA GLY A 174 -1.70 11.08 16.63
C GLY A 174 -0.34 10.58 17.11
N GLU A 175 0.02 9.33 16.78
CA GLU A 175 1.30 8.73 17.16
C GLU A 175 2.38 8.94 16.10
N VAL A 176 3.62 9.21 16.53
CA VAL A 176 4.79 9.28 15.66
C VAL A 176 5.28 7.87 15.39
N ILE A 177 5.39 7.52 14.11
CA ILE A 177 5.66 6.17 13.67
C ILE A 177 6.99 6.09 12.93
N SER A 178 7.80 5.10 13.30
CA SER A 178 9.05 4.76 12.63
C SER A 178 8.93 3.45 11.84
N VAL A 179 8.13 2.51 12.32
CA VAL A 179 8.06 1.14 11.80
C VAL A 179 6.70 0.84 11.16
N LYS A 180 6.67 -0.09 10.20
CA LYS A 180 5.44 -0.55 9.57
C LYS A 180 4.43 -1.12 10.59
N GLU A 181 4.88 -1.94 11.53
CA GLU A 181 4.00 -2.60 12.52
C GLU A 181 3.30 -1.59 13.42
N GLN A 182 4.02 -0.58 13.91
CA GLN A 182 3.47 0.55 14.64
C GLN A 182 2.35 1.26 13.86
N THR A 183 2.46 1.33 12.53
CA THR A 183 1.39 1.91 11.70
C THR A 183 0.11 1.08 11.74
N GLU A 184 0.24 -0.24 11.71
CA GLU A 184 -0.92 -1.13 11.74
C GLU A 184 -1.58 -1.08 13.13
N VAL A 185 -0.79 -1.00 14.21
CA VAL A 185 -1.28 -0.80 15.59
C VAL A 185 -1.99 0.54 15.75
N ALA A 186 -1.39 1.64 15.28
CA ALA A 186 -2.00 2.96 15.36
C ALA A 186 -3.34 3.04 14.58
N ARG A 187 -3.42 2.38 13.41
CA ARG A 187 -4.69 2.31 12.65
C ARG A 187 -5.73 1.41 13.31
N LYS A 188 -5.30 0.30 13.89
CA LYS A 188 -6.14 -0.58 14.71
C LYS A 188 -6.78 0.21 15.85
N ASN A 189 -5.98 0.93 16.64
CA ASN A 189 -6.47 1.76 17.73
C ASN A 189 -7.40 2.87 17.20
N SER A 190 -7.01 3.52 16.10
CA SER A 190 -7.86 4.54 15.46
C SER A 190 -9.21 3.99 14.99
N LEU A 191 -9.30 2.73 14.57
CA LEU A 191 -10.56 2.09 14.19
C LEU A 191 -11.36 1.72 15.43
N TRP A 192 -10.74 1.06 16.41
CA TRP A 192 -11.39 0.60 17.64
C TRP A 192 -11.93 1.71 18.53
N ASN A 193 -11.46 2.94 18.34
CA ASN A 193 -11.96 4.13 19.02
C ASN A 193 -13.14 4.81 18.28
N THR A 194 -13.52 4.31 17.09
CA THR A 194 -14.73 4.78 16.40
C THR A 194 -15.95 3.99 16.87
N LEU A 195 -17.14 4.60 16.80
CA LEU A 195 -18.41 3.98 17.18
C LEU A 195 -18.56 2.58 16.56
N ASP A 196 -18.43 2.48 15.24
CA ASP A 196 -18.52 1.22 14.48
C ASP A 196 -17.40 0.22 14.79
N GLY A 197 -16.26 0.68 15.31
CA GLY A 197 -15.09 -0.16 15.57
C GLY A 197 -15.02 -0.69 17.00
N THR A 198 -15.81 -0.15 17.93
CA THR A 198 -15.84 -0.61 19.33
C THR A 198 -16.27 -2.07 19.44
N CYS A 199 -17.29 -2.47 18.68
CA CYS A 199 -17.78 -3.85 18.62
C CYS A 199 -16.80 -4.82 17.92
N LEU A 200 -15.75 -4.32 17.26
CA LEU A 200 -14.77 -5.14 16.55
C LEU A 200 -13.59 -5.57 17.45
N ARG A 201 -13.56 -5.14 18.71
CA ARG A 201 -12.47 -5.43 19.66
C ARG A 201 -12.38 -6.91 20.03
N ASP A 202 -13.53 -7.60 20.10
CA ASP A 202 -13.64 -9.00 20.50
C ASP A 202 -13.44 -9.98 19.33
N THR A 203 -13.28 -9.45 18.12
CA THR A 203 -13.16 -10.23 16.90
C THR A 203 -11.88 -11.06 16.72
N PRO A 204 -10.74 -10.82 17.40
CA PRO A 204 -9.61 -11.77 17.35
C PRO A 204 -9.89 -13.05 18.16
N THR A 205 -10.87 -13.05 19.06
CA THR A 205 -11.26 -14.22 19.87
C THR A 205 -12.01 -15.27 19.06
N VAL A 206 -12.69 -14.88 17.97
CA VAL A 206 -13.47 -15.78 17.11
C VAL A 206 -12.91 -15.76 15.68
N PRO A 207 -11.98 -16.68 15.34
CA PRO A 207 -11.35 -16.70 14.01
C PRO A 207 -12.31 -17.15 12.89
N GLN A 208 -13.32 -17.99 13.19
CA GLN A 208 -14.18 -18.62 12.17
C GLN A 208 -15.10 -17.64 11.43
N SER A 209 -15.60 -16.59 12.08
CA SER A 209 -16.56 -15.63 11.49
C SER A 209 -15.99 -14.82 10.31
N HIS A 210 -14.69 -14.94 10.03
CA HIS A 210 -13.97 -14.09 9.09
C HIS A 210 -13.26 -14.83 7.97
N ASN A 211 -13.45 -16.16 7.91
CA ASN A 211 -12.88 -16.99 6.86
C ASN A 211 -13.30 -16.55 5.45
N TYR A 212 -14.47 -15.91 5.26
CA TYR A 212 -14.94 -15.48 3.94
C TYR A 212 -14.01 -14.47 3.23
N PHE A 213 -13.32 -13.57 3.94
CA PHE A 213 -12.34 -12.66 3.34
C PHE A 213 -10.98 -13.32 3.08
N VAL A 214 -10.62 -14.33 3.89
CA VAL A 214 -9.37 -15.11 3.74
C VAL A 214 -9.49 -16.10 2.58
N ILE A 215 -10.65 -16.74 2.43
CA ILE A 215 -10.99 -17.71 1.38
C ILE A 215 -10.92 -17.08 -0.02
N GLN A 216 -11.33 -15.81 -0.16
CA GLN A 216 -11.24 -15.10 -1.43
C GLN A 216 -9.77 -14.86 -1.84
N LYS A 217 -8.92 -14.53 -0.87
CA LYS A 217 -7.50 -14.24 -1.08
C LYS A 217 -6.71 -15.45 -1.57
N THR A 218 -6.99 -16.63 -1.03
CA THR A 218 -6.42 -17.90 -1.50
C THR A 218 -7.01 -18.33 -2.84
N PHE A 219 -8.33 -18.21 -3.04
CA PHE A 219 -8.99 -18.58 -4.30
C PHE A 219 -8.45 -17.84 -5.53
N PHE A 220 -8.24 -16.52 -5.43
CA PHE A 220 -7.70 -15.74 -6.54
C PHE A 220 -6.21 -15.95 -6.81
N GLN A 221 -5.44 -16.41 -5.81
CA GLN A 221 -4.02 -16.74 -5.93
C GLN A 221 -3.75 -18.13 -6.54
N LEU A 222 -4.76 -19.01 -6.57
CA LEU A 222 -4.64 -20.34 -7.16
C LEU A 222 -4.68 -20.28 -8.70
N PRO A 223 -3.87 -21.11 -9.40
CA PRO A 223 -3.96 -21.29 -10.86
C PRO A 223 -5.35 -21.80 -11.24
N SER A 224 -5.83 -21.46 -12.45
CA SER A 224 -7.22 -21.75 -12.88
C SER A 224 -7.64 -23.22 -12.71
N SER A 225 -6.71 -24.16 -12.86
CA SER A 225 -6.94 -25.60 -12.66
C SER A 225 -7.23 -25.99 -11.20
N ALA A 226 -6.67 -25.28 -10.22
CA ALA A 226 -6.82 -25.58 -8.79
C ALA A 226 -8.05 -24.89 -8.15
N ARG A 227 -8.67 -23.93 -8.84
CA ARG A 227 -9.84 -23.19 -8.34
C ARG A 227 -11.08 -24.07 -8.18
N LEU A 228 -11.29 -25.03 -9.08
CA LEU A 228 -12.43 -25.97 -9.02
C LEU A 228 -12.34 -26.92 -7.81
N ASN A 229 -11.14 -27.38 -7.48
CA ASN A 229 -10.92 -28.27 -6.33
C ASN A 229 -11.04 -27.51 -5.00
N TYR A 230 -10.55 -26.27 -4.94
CA TYR A 230 -10.67 -25.42 -3.77
C TYR A 230 -12.13 -25.12 -3.40
N VAL A 231 -13.00 -24.89 -4.39
CA VAL A 231 -14.45 -24.69 -4.15
C VAL A 231 -15.12 -25.96 -3.63
N ARG A 232 -14.75 -27.14 -4.15
CA ARG A 232 -15.24 -28.44 -3.65
C ARG A 232 -14.81 -28.70 -2.20
N GLU A 233 -13.55 -28.49 -1.86
CA GLU A 233 -13.03 -28.68 -0.50
C GLU A 233 -13.63 -27.68 0.51
N SER A 234 -13.84 -26.42 0.09
CA SER A 234 -14.49 -25.38 0.91
C SER A 234 -15.95 -25.73 1.24
N SER A 235 -16.67 -26.30 0.28
CA SER A 235 -18.04 -26.79 0.49
C SER A 235 -18.08 -28.01 1.40
N GLN A 236 -17.13 -28.94 1.30
CA GLN A 236 -17.11 -30.11 2.18
C GLN A 236 -16.74 -29.77 3.63
N ARG A 237 -15.85 -28.81 3.87
CA ARG A 237 -15.59 -28.30 5.24
C ARG A 237 -16.83 -27.63 5.86
N LYS A 238 -17.65 -26.94 5.06
CA LYS A 238 -18.93 -26.37 5.51
C LYS A 238 -19.97 -27.43 5.90
N VAL A 239 -19.94 -28.61 5.30
CA VAL A 239 -20.90 -29.69 5.59
C VAL A 239 -20.45 -30.51 6.81
N GLY A 240 -19.15 -30.61 7.08
CA GLY A 240 -18.61 -31.33 8.23
C GLY A 240 -18.79 -30.66 9.60
N GLU A 241 -18.92 -29.32 9.66
CA GLU A 241 -19.06 -28.57 10.93
C GLU A 241 -20.51 -28.32 11.36
N VAL A 242 -21.51 -28.56 10.50
CA VAL A 242 -22.95 -28.43 10.87
C VAL A 242 -23.47 -29.71 11.56
N GLY A 243 -22.64 -30.75 11.69
CA GLY A 243 -22.99 -32.04 12.31
C GLY A 243 -22.69 -32.16 13.80
N VAL A 244 -22.16 -31.13 14.46
CA VAL A 244 -21.75 -31.19 15.88
C VAL A 244 -22.33 -30.00 16.64
N ASP A 245 -23.63 -30.04 16.94
CA ASP A 245 -24.24 -29.46 18.15
C ASP A 245 -25.76 -29.65 18.11
N LEU A 246 -26.20 -30.89 18.26
CA LEU A 246 -27.59 -31.24 18.59
C LEU A 246 -27.58 -32.56 19.37
N GLN A 247 -26.87 -32.61 20.51
CA GLN A 247 -27.11 -33.63 21.52
C GLN A 247 -27.10 -33.05 22.94
N ARG A 248 -28.30 -33.03 23.51
CA ARG A 248 -28.64 -33.39 24.89
C ARG A 248 -28.16 -32.46 26.01
N THR A 249 -29.10 -31.67 26.52
CA THR A 249 -29.34 -31.60 27.97
C THR A 249 -30.62 -32.40 28.26
N PRO A 250 -30.55 -33.52 29.01
CA PRO A 250 -31.73 -34.10 29.61
C PRO A 250 -31.91 -33.54 31.03
N SER A 251 -33.18 -33.21 31.34
CA SER A 251 -33.76 -32.96 32.68
C SER A 251 -33.16 -31.83 33.51
#